data_AF-C5MC22-F1
#
_entry.id   AF-C5MC22-F1
#
_cell.length_a   1.000
_cell.length_b   1.000
_cell.length_c   1.000
_cell.angle_alpha   90.00
_cell.angle_beta   90.00
_cell.angle_gamma   90.00
#
_symmetry.space_group_name_H-M   'P 1'
#
loop_
_entity.id
_entity.type
_entity.pdbx_description
1 polymer ?
#
loop_
_entity_poly.entity_id
_entity_poly.type
_entity_poly.pdbx_seq_one_letter_code
_entity_poly.pdbx_strand_id
1 'polypeptide(L)'
;MFSALDVSTPKKLKYEISMLKKRWDIQKRLKEGLDEKAKNNTLEDSQLTYEDVMSHIVALGADALQLEQYDIAVEIGAAMQEIDPGTLDGYYVVIIANICKARDLSKNPKIQLDELACHQNPVIRSLIIASESLKMAMARVLQTGDVREYESGLVERLSSLMREVGGPPLVV
;
A
#
# COMPACT_ATOMS: atom_id res chain seq x y z
N MET A 1 -27.24 -18.31 0.11
CA MET A 1 -27.71 -17.87 -1.22
C MET A 1 -27.17 -16.46 -1.44
N PHE A 2 -25.90 -16.33 -1.85
CA PHE A 2 -25.28 -15.06 -2.26
C PHE A 2 -24.85 -15.23 -3.71
N SER A 3 -25.79 -14.99 -4.62
CA SER A 3 -25.57 -14.96 -6.06
C SER A 3 -25.74 -13.51 -6.48
N ALA A 4 -24.61 -12.80 -6.61
CA ALA A 4 -24.43 -11.56 -7.37
C ALA A 4 -23.01 -11.02 -7.12
N LEU A 5 -21.97 -11.79 -7.46
CA LEU A 5 -20.67 -11.19 -7.76
C LEU A 5 -20.43 -11.40 -9.25
N ASP A 6 -20.83 -10.36 -9.96
CA ASP A 6 -20.62 -10.11 -11.38
C ASP A 6 -19.21 -10.55 -11.79
N VAL A 7 -19.15 -11.49 -12.73
CA VAL A 7 -17.92 -11.98 -13.32
C VAL A 7 -17.28 -10.81 -14.05
N SER A 8 -16.34 -10.11 -13.41
CA SER A 8 -15.62 -9.00 -14.03
C SER A 8 -14.96 -9.52 -15.30
N THR A 9 -15.52 -9.15 -16.45
CA THR A 9 -15.03 -9.65 -17.74
C THR A 9 -13.55 -9.26 -17.90
N PRO A 10 -12.70 -10.08 -18.55
CA PRO A 10 -11.28 -9.78 -18.72
C PRO A 10 -10.99 -8.41 -19.35
N LYS A 11 -11.96 -7.87 -20.11
CA LYS A 11 -11.90 -6.53 -20.71
C LYS A 11 -12.12 -5.40 -19.68
N LYS A 12 -13.03 -5.60 -18.72
CA LYS A 12 -13.31 -4.66 -17.62
C LYS A 12 -12.12 -4.57 -16.67
N LEU A 13 -11.55 -5.72 -16.27
CA LEU A 13 -10.35 -5.76 -15.42
C LEU A 13 -9.13 -5.06 -16.05
N LYS A 14 -8.88 -5.30 -17.34
CA LYS A 14 -7.80 -4.60 -18.08
C LYS A 14 -8.01 -3.08 -18.11
N TYR A 15 -9.25 -2.65 -18.25
CA TYR A 15 -9.59 -1.22 -18.22
C TYR A 15 -9.35 -0.61 -16.84
N GLU A 16 -9.80 -1.27 -15.77
CA GLU A 16 -9.58 -0.84 -14.38
C GLU A 16 -8.09 -0.72 -14.05
N ILE A 17 -7.27 -1.72 -14.43
CA ILE A 17 -5.80 -1.66 -14.26
C ILE A 17 -5.20 -0.50 -15.06
N SER A 18 -5.66 -0.24 -16.28
CA SER A 18 -5.19 0.89 -17.08
C SER A 18 -5.53 2.23 -16.45
N MET A 19 -6.74 2.35 -15.88
CA MET A 19 -7.18 3.56 -15.20
C MET A 19 -6.42 3.79 -13.89
N LEU A 20 -6.17 2.73 -13.11
CA LEU A 20 -5.32 2.78 -11.92
C LEU A 20 -3.95 3.36 -12.26
N LYS A 21 -3.27 2.81 -13.27
CA LYS A 21 -1.95 3.28 -13.72
C LYS A 21 -1.96 4.75 -14.10
N LYS A 22 -2.96 5.19 -14.88
CA LYS A 22 -3.11 6.60 -15.27
C LYS A 22 -3.33 7.52 -14.07
N ARG A 23 -4.21 7.14 -13.14
CA ARG A 23 -4.46 7.91 -11.92
C ARG A 23 -3.19 8.00 -11.07
N TRP A 24 -2.45 6.89 -10.94
CA TRP A 24 -1.18 6.87 -10.24
C TRP A 24 -0.13 7.80 -10.88
N ASP A 25 0.01 7.76 -12.21
CA ASP A 25 0.93 8.64 -12.93
C ASP A 25 0.60 10.13 -12.76
N ILE A 26 -0.69 10.48 -12.65
CA ILE A 26 -1.11 11.85 -12.34
C ILE A 26 -0.65 12.23 -10.93
N GLN A 27 -0.90 11.39 -9.92
CA GLN A 27 -0.52 11.70 -8.54
C GLN A 27 1.01 11.79 -8.36
N LYS A 28 1.79 10.94 -9.06
CA LYS A 28 3.26 11.06 -9.08
C LYS A 28 3.71 12.44 -9.56
N ARG A 29 3.19 12.92 -10.69
CA ARG A 29 3.53 14.25 -11.22
C ARG A 29 3.10 15.38 -10.31
N LEU A 30 1.94 15.24 -9.66
CA LEU A 30 1.49 16.23 -8.68
C LEU A 30 2.43 16.30 -7.48
N LYS A 31 2.82 15.15 -6.92
CA LYS A 31 3.83 15.06 -5.85
C LYS A 31 5.17 15.66 -6.29
N GLU A 32 5.68 15.27 -7.46
CA GLU A 32 6.94 15.80 -8.00
C GLU A 32 6.90 17.33 -8.15
N GLY A 33 5.78 17.88 -8.62
CA GLY A 33 5.59 19.32 -8.71
C GLY A 33 5.58 20.02 -7.34
N LEU A 34 5.04 19.38 -6.30
CA LEU A 34 5.14 19.88 -4.93
C LEU A 34 6.57 19.78 -4.40
N ASP A 35 7.27 18.68 -4.67
CA ASP A 35 8.68 18.48 -4.27
C ASP A 35 9.59 19.54 -4.90
N GLU A 36 9.34 19.93 -6.15
CA GLU A 36 10.04 21.03 -6.82
C GLU A 36 9.73 22.39 -6.19
N LYS A 37 8.47 22.68 -5.89
CA LYS A 37 8.09 23.93 -5.20
C LYS A 37 8.67 24.01 -3.79
N ALA A 38 8.69 22.90 -3.06
CA ALA A 38 9.30 22.82 -1.74
C ALA A 38 10.80 23.13 -1.82
N LYS A 39 11.53 22.56 -2.79
CA LYS A 39 12.94 22.86 -3.04
C LYS A 39 13.19 24.34 -3.38
N ASN A 40 12.24 24.97 -4.06
CA ASN A 40 12.31 26.38 -4.45
C ASN A 40 11.74 27.34 -3.39
N ASN A 41 11.29 26.85 -2.23
CA ASN A 41 10.59 27.61 -1.19
C ASN A 41 9.34 28.37 -1.68
N THR A 42 8.62 27.82 -2.67
CA THR A 42 7.38 28.39 -3.24
C THR A 42 6.16 27.52 -2.95
N LEU A 43 6.24 26.66 -1.93
CA LEU A 43 5.16 25.74 -1.56
C LEU A 43 3.92 26.49 -1.04
N GLU A 44 4.10 27.60 -0.32
CA GLU A 44 3.02 28.43 0.24
C GLU A 44 2.13 29.06 -0.85
N ASP A 45 2.68 29.29 -2.05
CA ASP A 45 1.93 29.83 -3.20
C ASP A 45 1.16 28.72 -3.97
N SER A 46 1.26 27.47 -3.53
CA SER A 46 0.60 26.35 -4.19
C SER A 46 -0.86 26.23 -3.76
N GLN A 47 -1.77 26.20 -4.74
CA GLN A 47 -3.18 25.85 -4.51
C GLN A 47 -3.40 24.36 -4.18
N LEU A 48 -2.37 23.53 -4.36
CA LEU A 48 -2.37 22.11 -4.05
C LEU A 48 -1.38 21.85 -2.92
N THR A 49 -1.79 21.04 -1.95
CA THR A 49 -0.98 20.64 -0.79
C THR A 49 -0.60 19.17 -0.84
N TYR A 50 0.37 18.77 -0.03
CA TYR A 50 0.71 17.36 0.17
C TYR A 50 -0.44 16.56 0.78
N GLU A 51 -1.28 17.20 1.59
CA GLU A 51 -2.46 16.57 2.21
C GLU A 51 -3.52 16.21 1.16
N ASP A 52 -3.73 17.10 0.16
CA ASP A 52 -4.61 16.81 -0.97
C ASP A 52 -4.13 15.59 -1.75
N VAL A 53 -2.83 15.53 -2.05
CA VAL A 53 -2.21 14.38 -2.75
C VAL A 53 -2.33 13.12 -1.89
N MET A 54 -2.05 13.21 -0.59
CA MET A 54 -2.13 12.09 0.36
C MET A 54 -3.52 11.42 0.32
N SER A 55 -4.58 12.20 0.43
CA SER A 55 -5.96 11.68 0.42
C SER A 55 -6.28 10.87 -0.85
N HIS A 56 -5.74 11.30 -2.01
CA HIS A 56 -5.94 10.62 -3.28
C HIS A 56 -5.10 9.34 -3.43
N ILE A 57 -3.86 9.35 -2.94
CA ILE A 57 -2.99 8.17 -3.05
C ILE A 57 -3.40 7.06 -2.08
N VAL A 58 -3.97 7.39 -0.91
CA VAL A 58 -4.51 6.40 0.04
C VAL A 58 -5.55 5.51 -0.64
N ALA A 59 -6.55 6.11 -1.28
CA ALA A 59 -7.57 5.38 -2.03
C ALA A 59 -6.98 4.55 -3.19
N LEU A 60 -5.96 5.07 -3.88
CA LEU A 60 -5.29 4.35 -4.96
C LEU A 60 -4.51 3.12 -4.46
N GLY A 61 -3.96 3.17 -3.25
CA GLY A 61 -3.27 2.03 -2.64
C GLY A 61 -4.22 0.86 -2.42
N ALA A 62 -5.42 1.13 -1.90
CA ALA A 62 -6.48 0.13 -1.74
C ALA A 62 -6.94 -0.44 -3.09
N ASP A 63 -7.20 0.42 -4.08
CA ASP A 63 -7.57 0.01 -5.45
C ASP A 63 -6.49 -0.92 -6.06
N ALA A 64 -5.20 -0.58 -5.87
CA ALA A 64 -4.08 -1.37 -6.39
C ALA A 64 -4.00 -2.76 -5.77
N LEU A 65 -4.21 -2.88 -4.45
CA LEU A 65 -4.27 -4.16 -3.76
C LEU A 65 -5.46 -5.02 -4.25
N GLN A 66 -6.65 -4.41 -4.40
CA GLN A 66 -7.84 -5.10 -4.87
C GLN A 66 -7.69 -5.64 -6.30
N LEU A 67 -6.95 -4.92 -7.15
CA LEU A 67 -6.65 -5.30 -8.53
C LEU A 67 -5.40 -6.19 -8.66
N GLU A 68 -4.84 -6.67 -7.56
CA GLU A 68 -3.63 -7.51 -7.49
C GLU A 68 -2.42 -6.86 -8.18
N GLN A 69 -2.38 -5.52 -8.23
CA GLN A 69 -1.27 -4.75 -8.81
C GLN A 69 -0.24 -4.42 -7.73
N TYR A 70 0.38 -5.45 -7.14
CA TYR A 70 1.22 -5.30 -5.94
C TYR A 70 2.42 -4.38 -6.13
N ASP A 71 3.05 -4.36 -7.31
CA ASP A 71 4.18 -3.45 -7.57
C ASP A 71 3.75 -1.98 -7.50
N ILE A 72 2.58 -1.67 -8.05
CA ILE A 72 2.00 -0.32 -7.96
C ILE A 72 1.61 -0.01 -6.52
N ALA A 73 1.02 -0.95 -5.79
CA ALA A 73 0.69 -0.77 -4.38
C ALA A 73 1.93 -0.44 -3.54
N VAL A 74 3.06 -1.12 -3.78
CA VAL A 74 4.35 -0.83 -3.12
C VAL A 74 4.82 0.60 -3.44
N GLU A 75 4.79 1.01 -4.71
CA GLU A 75 5.15 2.39 -5.10
C GLU A 75 4.27 3.43 -4.41
N ILE A 76 2.96 3.21 -4.40
CA ILE A 76 2.00 4.13 -3.77
C ILE A 76 2.26 4.23 -2.27
N GLY A 77 2.38 3.10 -1.57
CA GLY A 77 2.60 3.10 -0.12
C GLY A 77 3.96 3.69 0.28
N ALA A 78 4.99 3.55 -0.56
CA ALA A 78 6.26 4.25 -0.38
C ALA A 78 6.09 5.77 -0.52
N ALA A 79 5.32 6.23 -1.52
CA ALA A 79 5.05 7.65 -1.69
C ALA A 79 4.25 8.26 -0.53
N MET A 80 3.33 7.51 0.10
CA MET A 80 2.67 7.93 1.33
C MET A 80 3.70 8.17 2.44
N GLN A 81 4.60 7.21 2.67
CA GLN A 81 5.64 7.32 3.71
C GLN A 81 6.65 8.44 3.42
N GLU A 82 6.90 8.78 2.15
CA GLU A 82 7.74 9.93 1.79
C GLU A 82 7.07 11.27 2.09
N ILE A 83 5.76 11.38 1.86
CA ILE A 83 4.99 12.59 2.16
C ILE A 83 4.88 12.78 3.67
N ASP A 84 4.50 11.72 4.38
CA ASP A 84 4.34 11.73 5.82
C ASP A 84 4.69 10.36 6.42
N PRO A 85 5.89 10.22 7.02
CA PRO A 85 6.31 9.00 7.70
C PRO A 85 5.41 8.59 8.87
N GLY A 86 4.56 9.48 9.39
CA GLY A 86 3.56 9.17 10.42
C GLY A 86 2.32 8.43 9.91
N THR A 87 2.17 8.30 8.59
CA THR A 87 0.99 7.70 7.96
C THR A 87 1.05 6.18 7.97
N LEU A 88 0.16 5.54 8.73
CA LEU A 88 0.14 4.07 8.84
C LEU A 88 -0.32 3.38 7.56
N ASP A 89 -1.23 4.01 6.80
CA ASP A 89 -1.79 3.50 5.54
C ASP A 89 -0.67 3.06 4.58
N GLY A 90 0.40 3.87 4.49
CA GLY A 90 1.55 3.59 3.65
C GLY A 90 2.30 2.32 4.07
N TYR A 91 2.50 2.08 5.37
CA TYR A 91 3.15 0.86 5.85
C TYR A 91 2.30 -0.37 5.55
N TYR A 92 0.99 -0.29 5.82
CA TYR A 92 0.09 -1.41 5.61
C TYR A 92 0.00 -1.84 4.15
N VAL A 93 -0.14 -0.86 3.23
CA VAL A 93 -0.22 -1.15 1.80
C VAL A 93 1.02 -1.89 1.31
N VAL A 94 2.23 -1.46 1.71
CA VAL A 94 3.48 -2.10 1.28
C VAL A 94 3.64 -3.50 1.86
N ILE A 95 3.37 -3.67 3.18
CA ILE A 95 3.48 -4.97 3.85
C ILE A 95 2.56 -6.00 3.18
N ILE A 96 1.31 -5.63 2.93
CA ILE A 96 0.32 -6.51 2.31
C ILE A 96 0.72 -6.83 0.87
N ALA A 97 1.09 -5.83 0.08
CA ALA A 97 1.52 -6.04 -1.30
C ALA A 97 2.69 -7.02 -1.40
N ASN A 98 3.68 -6.89 -0.52
CA ASN A 98 4.82 -7.80 -0.47
C ASN A 98 4.42 -9.24 -0.10
N ILE A 99 3.53 -9.42 0.89
CA ILE A 99 3.06 -10.74 1.31
C ILE A 99 2.23 -11.40 0.19
N CYS A 100 1.28 -10.68 -0.41
CA CYS A 100 0.45 -11.20 -1.50
C CYS A 100 1.31 -11.55 -2.73
N LYS A 101 2.23 -10.67 -3.11
CA LYS A 101 3.19 -10.94 -4.20
C LYS A 101 4.06 -12.17 -3.91
N ALA A 102 4.53 -12.33 -2.67
CA ALA A 102 5.31 -13.49 -2.25
C ALA A 102 4.50 -14.80 -2.40
N ARG A 103 3.21 -14.78 -2.05
CA ARG A 103 2.29 -15.90 -2.21
C ARG A 103 2.03 -16.25 -3.67
N ASP A 104 1.80 -15.26 -4.51
CA ASP A 104 1.61 -15.47 -5.95
C ASP A 104 2.84 -16.07 -6.61
N LEU A 105 4.03 -15.57 -6.25
CA LEU A 105 5.30 -16.12 -6.72
C LEU A 105 5.54 -17.55 -6.22
N SER A 106 5.06 -17.89 -5.01
CA SER A 106 5.14 -19.25 -4.47
C SER A 106 4.14 -20.21 -5.13
N LYS A 107 3.15 -19.69 -5.87
CA LYS A 107 1.99 -20.43 -6.40
C LYS A 107 1.19 -21.16 -5.31
N ASN A 108 1.32 -20.72 -4.07
CA ASN A 108 0.59 -21.25 -2.92
C ASN A 108 -0.04 -20.08 -2.15
N PRO A 109 -1.33 -19.77 -2.38
CA PRO A 109 -1.98 -18.62 -1.75
C PRO A 109 -2.18 -18.79 -0.23
N LYS A 110 -2.04 -20.00 0.31
CA LYS A 110 -2.26 -20.32 1.73
C LYS A 110 -0.98 -20.60 2.51
N ILE A 111 0.17 -20.46 1.86
CA ILE A 111 1.46 -20.64 2.53
C ILE A 111 1.61 -19.66 3.70
N GLN A 112 2.10 -20.17 4.82
CA GLN A 112 2.30 -19.40 6.04
C GLN A 112 3.50 -18.45 5.88
N LEU A 113 3.53 -17.37 6.67
CA LEU A 113 4.61 -16.37 6.59
C LEU A 113 5.98 -16.97 6.93
N ASP A 114 6.05 -17.85 7.93
CA ASP A 114 7.30 -18.51 8.32
C ASP A 114 7.86 -19.40 7.20
N GLU A 115 6.97 -20.05 6.45
CA GLU A 115 7.34 -20.83 5.27
C GLU A 115 7.80 -19.93 4.11
N LEU A 116 7.16 -18.76 3.92
CA LEU A 116 7.62 -17.76 2.94
C LEU A 116 8.99 -17.17 3.32
N ALA A 117 9.23 -16.93 4.61
CA ALA A 117 10.50 -16.43 5.11
C ALA A 117 11.66 -17.41 4.84
N CYS A 118 11.38 -18.71 4.87
CA CYS A 118 12.34 -19.79 4.60
C CYS A 118 12.30 -20.30 3.13
N HIS A 119 11.51 -19.67 2.26
CA HIS A 119 11.26 -20.19 0.91
C HIS A 119 12.55 -20.23 0.06
N GLN A 120 12.71 -21.22 -0.83
CA GLN A 120 13.94 -21.39 -1.61
C GLN A 120 14.22 -20.24 -2.60
N ASN A 121 13.16 -19.62 -3.13
CA ASN A 121 13.26 -18.44 -3.99
C ASN A 121 13.74 -17.20 -3.19
N PRO A 122 14.89 -16.60 -3.52
CA PRO A 122 15.42 -15.44 -2.81
C PRO A 122 14.52 -14.19 -2.90
N VAL A 123 13.78 -14.03 -4.00
CA VAL A 123 12.86 -12.90 -4.19
C VAL A 123 11.71 -12.95 -3.17
N ILE A 124 11.18 -14.15 -2.94
CA ILE A 124 10.11 -14.36 -1.95
C ILE A 124 10.62 -14.01 -0.55
N ARG A 125 11.81 -14.50 -0.17
CA ARG A 125 12.41 -14.17 1.11
C ARG A 125 12.65 -12.68 1.28
N SER A 126 13.15 -11.99 0.25
CA SER A 126 13.39 -10.54 0.34
C SER A 126 12.11 -9.74 0.56
N LEU A 127 10.99 -10.14 -0.04
CA LEU A 127 9.68 -9.50 0.19
C LEU A 127 9.24 -9.64 1.65
N ILE A 128 9.44 -10.81 2.26
CA ILE A 128 9.10 -11.03 3.67
C ILE A 128 10.03 -10.25 4.60
N ILE A 129 11.34 -10.27 4.35
CA ILE A 129 12.31 -9.50 5.15
C ILE A 129 12.02 -7.98 5.10
N ALA A 130 11.68 -7.46 3.92
CA ALA A 130 11.28 -6.07 3.77
C ALA A 130 10.00 -5.76 4.57
N SER A 131 9.02 -6.67 4.55
CA SER A 131 7.78 -6.55 5.32
C SER A 131 8.02 -6.54 6.83
N GLU A 132 8.90 -7.40 7.35
CA GLU A 132 9.28 -7.39 8.76
C GLU A 132 9.98 -6.09 9.18
N SER A 133 10.86 -5.57 8.31
CA SER A 133 11.53 -4.29 8.54
C SER A 133 10.53 -3.13 8.62
N LEU A 134 9.51 -3.14 7.76
CA LEU A 134 8.43 -2.16 7.76
C LEU A 134 7.53 -2.27 9.00
N LYS A 135 7.22 -3.48 9.47
CA LYS A 135 6.50 -3.68 10.74
C LYS A 135 7.25 -3.04 11.91
N MET A 136 8.57 -3.19 11.97
CA MET A 136 9.39 -2.55 13.01
C MET A 136 9.40 -1.02 12.88
N ALA A 137 9.41 -0.47 11.66
CA ALA A 137 9.30 0.97 11.44
C ALA A 137 7.93 1.49 11.90
N MET A 138 6.85 0.83 11.49
CA MET A 138 5.48 1.14 11.88
C MET A 138 5.28 1.08 13.40
N ALA A 139 5.82 0.06 14.08
CA ALA A 139 5.76 -0.04 15.54
C ALA A 139 6.45 1.14 16.24
N ARG A 140 7.49 1.74 15.65
CA ARG A 140 8.12 2.96 16.17
C ARG A 140 7.22 4.16 15.97
N VAL A 141 6.59 4.30 14.81
CA VAL A 141 5.62 5.39 14.53
C VAL A 141 4.45 5.34 15.52
N LEU A 142 3.93 4.16 15.82
CA LEU A 142 2.88 3.99 16.83
C LEU A 142 3.30 4.47 18.24
N GLN A 143 4.60 4.48 18.54
CA GLN A 143 5.14 4.94 19.82
C GLN A 143 5.42 6.46 19.86
N THR A 144 5.48 7.15 18.71
CA THR A 144 5.77 8.59 18.68
C THR A 144 4.56 9.46 19.03
N GLY A 145 3.35 8.91 18.93
CA GLY A 145 2.10 9.64 19.18
C GLY A 145 1.69 10.61 18.06
N ASP A 146 2.50 10.74 17.00
CA ASP A 146 2.20 11.52 15.79
C ASP A 146 1.69 10.59 14.68
N VAL A 147 0.66 9.84 15.02
CA VAL A 147 0.06 8.83 14.15
C VAL A 147 -1.02 9.49 13.31
N ARG A 148 -0.94 9.33 11.99
CA ARG A 148 -2.00 9.76 11.07
C ARG A 148 -2.61 8.56 10.35
N GLU A 149 -3.93 8.55 10.32
CA GLU A 149 -4.74 7.61 9.55
C GLU A 149 -5.72 8.43 8.71
N TYR A 150 -5.66 8.26 7.39
CA TYR A 150 -6.48 9.07 6.47
C TYR A 150 -7.79 8.37 6.09
N GLU A 151 -7.82 7.04 6.11
CA GLU A 151 -9.04 6.28 5.85
C GLU A 151 -9.46 5.46 7.09
N SER A 152 -10.44 6.00 7.82
CA SER A 152 -11.07 5.32 8.96
C SER A 152 -11.70 4.01 8.47
N GLY A 153 -11.09 2.88 8.82
CA GLY A 153 -11.52 1.55 8.38
C GLY A 153 -10.68 0.94 7.26
N LEU A 154 -9.71 1.66 6.67
CA LEU A 154 -8.63 1.02 5.92
C LEU A 154 -7.78 0.21 6.88
N VAL A 155 -7.42 0.78 8.04
CA VAL A 155 -6.71 0.05 9.10
C VAL A 155 -7.46 -1.20 9.53
N GLU A 156 -8.79 -1.17 9.69
CA GLU A 156 -9.57 -2.37 10.04
C GLU A 156 -9.63 -3.41 8.90
N ARG A 157 -9.82 -2.97 7.65
CA ARG A 157 -9.81 -3.87 6.48
C ARG A 157 -8.43 -4.48 6.26
N LEU A 158 -7.37 -3.68 6.36
CA LEU A 158 -5.99 -4.13 6.30
C LEU A 158 -5.62 -4.94 7.54
N SER A 159 -6.22 -4.70 8.71
CA SER A 159 -6.07 -5.54 9.93
C SER A 159 -6.65 -6.91 9.73
N SER A 160 -7.86 -6.98 9.17
CA SER A 160 -8.53 -8.25 8.86
C SER A 160 -7.71 -9.03 7.86
N LEU A 161 -7.23 -8.37 6.80
CA LEU A 161 -6.35 -8.97 5.82
C LEU A 161 -5.03 -9.42 6.47
N MET A 162 -4.43 -8.59 7.33
CA MET A 162 -3.22 -8.92 8.10
C MET A 162 -3.42 -10.16 8.97
N ARG A 163 -4.57 -10.29 9.65
CA ARG A 163 -4.92 -11.51 10.41
C ARG A 163 -5.10 -12.72 9.51
N GLU A 164 -5.79 -12.57 8.38
CA GLU A 164 -5.97 -13.63 7.39
C GLU A 164 -4.65 -14.11 6.80
N VAL A 165 -3.66 -13.21 6.68
CA VAL A 165 -2.33 -13.54 6.17
C VAL A 165 -1.34 -13.97 7.25
N GLY A 166 -1.75 -14.11 8.51
CA GLY A 166 -0.88 -14.55 9.62
C GLY A 166 0.04 -13.45 10.18
N GLY A 167 -0.21 -12.20 9.80
CA GLY A 167 0.44 -11.02 10.37
C GLY A 167 -0.10 -10.68 11.77
N PRO A 168 0.65 -9.90 12.58
CA PRO A 168 0.16 -9.47 13.88
C PRO A 168 -1.16 -8.69 13.73
N PRO A 169 -2.11 -8.86 14.66
CA PRO A 169 -3.28 -8.00 14.68
C PRO A 169 -2.82 -6.56 14.84
N LEU A 170 -3.38 -5.65 14.03
CA LEU A 170 -3.16 -4.24 14.26
C LEU A 170 -3.94 -3.90 15.52
N VAL A 171 -3.20 -3.67 16.60
CA VAL A 171 -3.75 -3.14 17.84
C VAL A 171 -3.68 -1.63 17.68
N VAL A 172 -4.84 -1.02 17.45
CA VAL A 172 -5.06 0.41 17.67
C VAL A 172 -5.24 0.63 19.17
#